data_AF-A0A644WBL5-F1
#
_entry.id   AF-A0A644WBL5-F1
#
_cell.length_a   1.000
_cell.length_b   1.000
_cell.length_c   1.000
_cell.angle_alpha   90.00
_cell.angle_beta   90.00
_cell.angle_gamma   90.00
#
_symmetry.space_group_name_H-M   'P 1'
#
loop_
_entity.id
_entity.type
_entity.pdbx_description
1 polymer ?
#
loop_
_entity_poly.entity_id
_entity_poly.type
_entity_poly.pdbx_seq_one_letter_code
_entity_poly.pdbx_strand_id
1 'polypeptide(L)'
;MAGFRRELYFIIVGECELKYGGMALRKYIEYIGFLVIFIVLLIASNGLNQYMKALTDSTFNYALNIPVQIISSFIFGVFIGSLHFINEYKKVGSWKVNKERLLVLGLPLFITLVIVNSHYLGITWPQLIVSFSFFLLVVNGIKYVAIFLGYVVISSFTKKV
;
A
#
# COMPACT_ATOMS: atom_id res chain seq x y z
N MET A 1 58.98 18.20 6.35
CA MET A 1 58.05 17.62 5.35
C MET A 1 56.93 16.73 5.93
N ALA A 2 56.87 16.42 7.23
CA ALA A 2 55.83 15.56 7.82
C ALA A 2 54.49 16.27 8.17
N GLY A 3 54.50 17.60 8.35
CA GLY A 3 53.31 18.37 8.75
C GLY A 3 52.26 18.53 7.65
N PHE A 4 52.70 18.85 6.42
CA PHE A 4 51.81 19.09 5.28
C PHE A 4 50.97 17.87 4.88
N ARG A 5 51.47 16.65 5.15
CA ARG A 5 50.77 15.41 4.85
C ARG A 5 49.61 15.11 5.82
N ARG A 6 49.63 15.65 7.05
CA ARG A 6 48.55 15.45 8.04
C ARG A 6 47.36 16.38 7.78
N GLU A 7 47.59 17.61 7.35
CA GLU A 7 46.52 18.56 7.04
C GLU A 7 45.70 18.13 5.82
N LEU A 8 46.35 17.64 4.76
CA LEU A 8 45.63 17.10 3.60
C LEU A 8 44.75 15.89 3.95
N TYR A 9 45.22 15.00 4.84
CA TYR A 9 44.41 13.85 5.27
C TYR A 9 43.16 14.27 6.04
N PHE A 10 43.27 15.28 6.92
CA PHE A 10 42.12 15.78 7.68
C PHE A 10 41.09 16.48 6.80
N ILE A 11 41.53 17.24 5.79
CA ILE A 11 40.63 17.92 4.86
C ILE A 11 39.90 16.91 3.95
N ILE A 12 40.63 15.91 3.42
CA ILE A 12 40.03 14.89 2.54
C ILE A 12 39.07 13.97 3.31
N VAL A 13 39.43 13.55 4.53
CA VAL A 13 38.54 12.72 5.37
C VAL A 13 37.32 13.53 5.84
N GLY A 14 37.52 14.81 6.23
CA GLY A 14 36.43 15.70 6.65
C GLY A 14 35.44 16.03 5.52
N GLU A 15 35.90 16.29 4.30
CA GLU A 15 35.02 16.49 3.13
C GLU A 15 34.30 15.20 2.73
N CYS A 16 34.96 14.03 2.86
CA CYS A 16 34.35 12.74 2.55
C CYS A 16 33.24 12.41 3.56
N GLU A 17 33.45 12.62 4.86
CA GLU A 17 32.42 12.41 5.89
C GLU A 17 31.24 13.38 5.79
N LEU A 18 31.46 14.64 5.46
CA LEU A 18 30.36 15.60 5.24
C LEU A 18 29.52 15.26 4.00
N LYS A 19 30.16 14.80 2.91
CA LYS A 19 29.47 14.42 1.67
C LYS A 19 28.72 13.09 1.81
N TYR A 20 29.28 12.12 2.55
CA TYR A 20 28.62 10.85 2.85
C TYR A 20 27.55 10.98 3.95
N GLY A 21 27.77 11.82 4.96
CA GLY A 21 26.80 12.14 6.01
C GLY A 21 25.55 12.81 5.47
N GLY A 22 25.69 13.75 4.52
CA GLY A 22 24.56 14.36 3.82
C GLY A 22 23.74 13.38 2.97
N MET A 23 24.40 12.43 2.30
CA MET A 23 23.71 11.36 1.54
C MET A 23 23.00 10.34 2.45
N ALA A 24 23.57 10.03 3.62
CA ALA A 24 22.92 9.18 4.60
C ALA A 24 21.69 9.87 5.22
N LEU A 25 21.83 11.14 5.64
CA LEU A 25 20.76 11.91 6.27
C LEU A 25 19.53 12.06 5.35
N ARG A 26 19.73 12.33 4.06
CA ARG A 26 18.63 12.40 3.09
C ARG A 26 17.86 11.08 2.98
N LYS A 27 18.56 9.94 2.95
CA LYS A 27 17.92 8.62 2.93
C LYS A 27 17.15 8.36 4.23
N TYR A 28 17.72 8.75 5.39
CA TYR A 28 17.03 8.64 6.67
C TYR A 28 15.73 9.48 6.72
N ILE A 29 15.75 10.72 6.22
CA ILE A 29 14.56 11.57 6.15
C ILE A 29 13.49 10.95 5.24
N GLU A 30 13.88 10.36 4.10
CA GLU A 30 12.96 9.65 3.21
C GLU A 30 12.31 8.44 3.91
N TYR A 31 13.07 7.65 4.67
CA TYR A 31 12.53 6.52 5.45
C TYR A 31 11.61 6.97 6.59
N ILE A 32 12.01 8.02 7.33
CA ILE A 32 11.18 8.58 8.41
C ILE A 32 9.88 9.14 7.85
N GLY A 33 9.93 9.86 6.72
CA GLY A 33 8.73 10.37 6.05
C GLY A 33 7.79 9.24 5.63
N PHE A 34 8.33 8.17 5.04
CA PHE A 34 7.53 6.98 4.69
C PHE A 34 6.89 6.34 5.93
N LEU A 35 7.65 6.22 7.03
CA LEU A 35 7.16 5.67 8.29
C LEU A 35 6.07 6.54 8.92
N VAL A 36 6.20 7.88 8.87
CA VAL A 36 5.17 8.81 9.34
C VAL A 36 3.89 8.66 8.52
N ILE A 37 3.97 8.61 7.19
CA ILE A 37 2.80 8.40 6.33
C ILE A 37 2.14 7.04 6.63
N PHE A 38 2.94 6.00 6.85
CA PHE A 38 2.44 4.67 7.23
C PHE A 38 1.66 4.72 8.55
N ILE A 39 2.19 5.41 9.58
CA ILE A 39 1.50 5.57 10.87
C ILE A 39 0.19 6.36 10.70
N VAL A 40 0.22 7.47 9.97
CA VAL A 40 -0.97 8.29 9.70
C VAL A 40 -2.05 7.48 8.98
N LEU A 41 -1.67 6.71 7.95
CA LEU A 41 -2.58 5.83 7.23
C LEU A 41 -3.17 4.74 8.13
N LEU A 42 -2.37 4.17 9.03
CA LEU A 42 -2.83 3.15 9.98
C LEU A 42 -3.85 3.74 10.96
N ILE A 43 -3.56 4.90 11.55
CA ILE A 43 -4.47 5.59 12.48
C ILE A 43 -5.76 5.98 11.75
N ALA A 44 -5.66 6.57 10.55
CA ALA A 44 -6.82 6.98 9.76
C ALA A 44 -7.70 5.78 9.37
N SER A 45 -7.09 4.69 8.88
CA SER A 45 -7.81 3.45 8.55
C SER A 45 -8.53 2.86 9.76
N ASN A 46 -7.86 2.82 10.92
CA ASN A 46 -8.45 2.24 12.12
C ASN A 46 -9.57 3.14 12.67
N GLY A 47 -9.36 4.46 12.67
CA GLY A 47 -10.37 5.44 13.08
C GLY A 47 -11.62 5.40 12.19
N LEU A 48 -11.45 5.33 10.87
CA LEU A 48 -12.57 5.17 9.92
C LEU A 48 -13.33 3.86 10.17
N ASN A 49 -12.63 2.74 10.35
CA ASN A 49 -13.28 1.45 10.62
C ASN A 49 -14.06 1.47 11.95
N GLN A 50 -13.51 2.08 13.00
CA GLN A 50 -14.19 2.21 14.29
C GLN A 50 -15.43 3.10 14.19
N TYR A 51 -15.31 4.24 13.48
CA TYR A 51 -16.42 5.14 13.24
C TYR A 51 -17.55 4.47 12.44
N MET A 52 -17.20 3.79 11.34
CA MET A 52 -18.19 3.07 10.54
C MET A 52 -18.82 1.91 11.30
N LYS A 53 -18.06 1.20 12.14
CA LYS A 53 -18.61 0.15 13.00
C LYS A 53 -19.64 0.71 13.98
N ALA A 54 -19.33 1.83 14.66
CA ALA A 54 -20.27 2.48 15.56
C ALA A 54 -21.55 2.97 14.85
N LEU A 55 -21.42 3.47 13.62
CA LEU A 55 -22.57 3.84 12.78
C LEU A 55 -23.39 2.62 12.37
N THR A 56 -22.74 1.52 11.99
CA THR A 56 -23.45 0.29 11.60
C THR A 56 -24.16 -0.36 12.79
N ASP A 57 -23.54 -0.39 13.97
CA ASP A 57 -24.14 -0.94 15.18
C ASP A 57 -25.38 -0.13 15.62
N SER A 58 -25.44 1.17 15.27
CA SER A 58 -26.58 2.04 15.59
C SER A 58 -27.66 2.09 14.49
N THR A 59 -27.31 1.92 13.23
CA THR A 59 -28.25 2.05 12.08
C THR A 59 -28.62 0.72 11.42
N PHE A 60 -27.97 -0.38 11.81
CA PHE A 60 -28.04 -1.72 11.18
C PHE A 60 -27.77 -1.72 9.66
N ASN A 61 -27.19 -0.64 9.13
CA ASN A 61 -26.89 -0.50 7.73
C ASN A 61 -25.42 -0.86 7.44
N TYR A 62 -25.22 -2.06 6.89
CA TYR A 62 -23.91 -2.58 6.50
C TYR A 62 -23.44 -2.11 5.12
N ALA A 63 -24.34 -1.52 4.32
CA ALA A 63 -24.07 -1.19 2.92
C ALA A 63 -22.98 -0.13 2.75
N LEU A 64 -22.79 0.76 3.73
CA LEU A 64 -21.74 1.79 3.70
C LEU A 64 -20.43 1.35 4.36
N ASN A 65 -20.49 0.44 5.34
CA ASN A 65 -19.30 0.00 6.09
C ASN A 65 -18.34 -0.82 5.22
N ILE A 66 -18.87 -1.79 4.47
CA ILE A 66 -18.07 -2.69 3.64
C ILE A 66 -17.28 -1.92 2.55
N PRO A 67 -17.89 -1.00 1.77
CA PRO A 67 -17.13 -0.18 0.81
C PRO A 67 -16.04 0.67 1.44
N VAL A 68 -16.30 1.31 2.60
CA VAL A 68 -15.30 2.14 3.29
C VAL A 68 -14.12 1.30 3.77
N GLN A 69 -14.38 0.10 4.30
CA GLN A 69 -13.34 -0.83 4.71
C GLN A 69 -12.50 -1.28 3.51
N ILE A 70 -13.12 -1.53 2.36
CA ILE A 70 -12.43 -1.94 1.13
C ILE A 70 -11.56 -0.79 0.58
N ILE A 71 -12.11 0.43 0.48
CA ILE A 71 -11.38 1.58 -0.04
C ILE A 71 -10.17 1.91 0.85
N SER A 72 -10.36 1.96 2.17
CA SER A 72 -9.26 2.24 3.10
C SER A 72 -8.16 1.18 3.05
N SER A 73 -8.53 -0.10 2.98
CA SER A 73 -7.60 -1.22 2.87
C SER A 73 -6.88 -1.26 1.51
N PHE A 74 -7.58 -0.93 0.43
CA PHE A 74 -7.01 -0.79 -0.90
C PHE A 74 -5.95 0.32 -0.95
N ILE A 75 -6.25 1.50 -0.39
CA ILE A 75 -5.29 2.62 -0.30
C ILE A 75 -4.04 2.18 0.47
N PHE A 76 -4.21 1.42 1.55
CA PHE A 76 -3.09 0.87 2.30
C PHE A 76 -2.23 -0.10 1.46
N GLY A 77 -2.87 -0.95 0.67
CA GLY A 77 -2.18 -1.81 -0.31
C GLY A 77 -1.41 -1.03 -1.37
N VAL A 78 -2.02 0.04 -1.91
CA VAL A 78 -1.36 0.94 -2.86
C VAL A 78 -0.14 1.60 -2.22
N PHE A 79 -0.23 2.03 -0.96
CA PHE A 79 0.90 2.60 -0.24
C PHE A 79 2.06 1.61 -0.12
N ILE A 80 1.79 0.35 0.25
CA ILE A 80 2.84 -0.69 0.34
C ILE A 80 3.50 -0.91 -1.03
N GLY A 81 2.71 -1.04 -2.09
CA GLY A 81 3.23 -1.26 -3.44
C GLY A 81 3.87 -0.02 -4.07
N SER A 82 3.64 1.18 -3.51
CA SER A 82 4.23 2.42 -4.00
C SER A 82 5.75 2.42 -3.92
N LEU A 83 6.36 1.67 -3.00
CA LEU A 83 7.82 1.49 -2.94
C LEU A 83 8.39 0.93 -4.25
N HIS A 84 7.73 -0.09 -4.80
CA HIS A 84 8.10 -0.66 -6.10
C HIS A 84 7.87 0.36 -7.21
N PHE A 85 6.74 1.07 -7.17
CA PHE A 85 6.39 2.08 -8.16
C PHE A 85 7.40 3.24 -8.20
N ILE A 86 7.88 3.72 -7.04
CA ILE A 86 8.90 4.78 -6.94
C ILE A 86 10.21 4.32 -7.58
N ASN A 87 10.59 3.05 -7.40
CA ASN A 87 11.80 2.50 -8.02
C ASN A 87 11.66 2.41 -9.55
N GLU A 88 10.50 1.99 -10.05
CA GLU A 88 10.20 1.98 -11.49
C GLU A 88 10.10 3.40 -12.07
N TYR A 89 9.56 4.36 -11.32
CA TYR A 89 9.44 5.75 -11.73
C TYR A 89 10.78 6.39 -12.07
N LYS A 90 11.84 6.03 -11.33
CA LYS A 90 13.21 6.52 -11.55
C LYS A 90 13.88 5.98 -12.81
N LYS A 91 13.39 4.88 -13.40
CA LYS A 91 13.96 4.31 -14.63
C LYS A 91 13.63 5.20 -15.84
N VAL A 92 14.47 5.18 -16.86
CA VAL A 92 14.17 5.82 -18.17
C VAL A 92 13.52 4.77 -19.06
N GLY A 93 12.41 5.11 -19.72
CA GLY A 93 11.66 4.18 -20.57
C GLY A 93 10.17 4.49 -20.66
N SER A 94 9.45 3.75 -21.49
CA SER A 94 8.00 3.87 -21.65
C SER A 94 7.26 3.10 -20.56
N TRP A 95 6.18 3.69 -20.02
CA TRP A 95 5.30 3.00 -19.08
C TRP A 95 4.60 1.82 -19.75
N LYS A 96 4.65 0.65 -19.11
CA LYS A 96 3.94 -0.56 -19.51
C LYS A 96 3.25 -1.15 -18.30
N VAL A 97 1.96 -1.46 -18.46
CA VAL A 97 1.19 -2.21 -17.46
C VAL A 97 1.39 -3.69 -17.71
N ASN A 98 1.76 -4.43 -16.66
CA ASN A 98 1.79 -5.89 -16.69
C ASN A 98 0.34 -6.42 -16.66
N LYS A 99 -0.23 -6.61 -17.85
CA LYS A 99 -1.60 -7.12 -18.03
C LYS A 99 -1.77 -8.53 -17.47
N GLU A 100 -0.75 -9.39 -17.59
CA GLU A 100 -0.79 -10.76 -17.09
C GLU A 100 -0.95 -10.77 -15.57
N ARG A 101 -0.14 -9.98 -14.86
CA ARG A 101 -0.23 -9.85 -13.39
C ARG A 101 -1.60 -9.32 -12.97
N LEU A 102 -2.13 -8.33 -13.70
CA LEU A 102 -3.41 -7.71 -13.38
C LEU A 102 -4.60 -8.64 -13.66
N LEU A 103 -4.51 -9.49 -14.70
CA LEU A 103 -5.54 -10.46 -15.05
C LEU A 103 -5.48 -11.71 -14.15
N VAL A 104 -4.29 -12.22 -13.86
CA VAL A 104 -4.13 -13.46 -13.07
C VAL A 104 -4.32 -13.21 -11.58
N LEU A 105 -3.84 -12.08 -11.05
CA LEU A 105 -3.93 -11.77 -9.62
C LEU A 105 -4.96 -10.70 -9.32
N GLY A 106 -5.02 -9.63 -10.12
CA GLY A 106 -5.93 -8.51 -9.86
C GLY A 106 -7.39 -8.86 -10.10
N LEU A 107 -7.71 -9.52 -11.22
CA LEU A 107 -9.09 -9.83 -11.59
C LEU A 107 -9.79 -10.76 -10.57
N PRO A 108 -9.19 -11.87 -10.09
CA PRO A 108 -9.83 -12.70 -9.09
C PRO A 108 -10.06 -11.97 -7.76
N LEU A 109 -9.10 -11.16 -7.31
CA LEU A 109 -9.23 -10.35 -6.10
C LEU A 109 -10.35 -9.31 -6.26
N PHE A 110 -10.42 -8.64 -7.41
CA PHE A 110 -11.47 -7.67 -7.71
C PHE A 110 -12.85 -8.31 -7.74
N ILE A 111 -13.01 -9.44 -8.44
CA ILE A 111 -14.27 -10.20 -8.49
C ILE A 111 -14.71 -10.60 -7.08
N THR A 112 -13.78 -11.06 -6.24
CA THR A 112 -14.07 -11.42 -4.85
C THR A 112 -14.68 -10.25 -4.08
N LEU A 113 -14.11 -9.05 -4.21
CA LEU A 113 -14.63 -7.85 -3.54
C LEU A 113 -15.99 -7.41 -4.11
N VAL A 114 -16.20 -7.53 -5.42
CA VAL A 114 -17.49 -7.22 -6.06
C VAL A 114 -18.59 -8.15 -5.57
N ILE A 115 -18.32 -9.46 -5.53
CA ILE A 115 -19.25 -10.47 -5.00
C ILE A 115 -19.64 -10.13 -3.56
N VAL A 116 -18.67 -9.86 -2.69
CA VAL A 116 -18.93 -9.51 -1.30
C VAL A 116 -19.81 -8.27 -1.19
N ASN A 117 -19.53 -7.19 -1.93
CA ASN A 117 -20.35 -5.97 -1.89
C ASN A 117 -21.76 -6.21 -2.44
N SER A 118 -21.88 -6.93 -3.56
CA SER A 118 -23.17 -7.17 -4.21
C SER A 118 -24.16 -7.92 -3.32
N HIS A 119 -23.66 -8.79 -2.44
CA HIS A 119 -24.48 -9.47 -1.44
C HIS A 119 -25.17 -8.47 -0.49
N TYR A 120 -24.45 -7.44 -0.04
CA TYR A 120 -25.00 -6.38 0.82
C TYR A 120 -25.88 -5.37 0.08
N LEU A 121 -25.89 -5.40 -1.25
CA LEU A 121 -26.82 -4.66 -2.09
C LEU A 121 -28.10 -5.46 -2.43
N GLY A 122 -28.26 -6.66 -1.84
CA GLY A 122 -29.44 -7.51 -2.03
C GLY A 122 -29.37 -8.44 -3.24
N ILE A 123 -28.22 -8.58 -3.89
CA ILE A 123 -28.04 -9.54 -4.99
C ILE A 123 -27.84 -10.95 -4.40
N THR A 124 -28.64 -11.90 -4.88
CA THR A 124 -28.59 -13.30 -4.46
C THR A 124 -27.50 -14.07 -5.22
N TRP A 125 -26.72 -14.86 -4.48
CA TRP A 125 -25.66 -15.71 -5.02
C TRP A 125 -25.87 -17.17 -4.60
N PRO A 126 -25.31 -18.14 -5.35
CA PRO A 126 -25.27 -19.54 -4.92
C PRO A 126 -24.69 -19.72 -3.51
N GLN A 127 -25.20 -20.71 -2.76
CA GLN A 127 -24.85 -20.94 -1.35
C GLN A 127 -23.33 -21.02 -1.10
N LEU A 128 -22.58 -21.67 -1.98
CA LEU A 128 -21.12 -21.76 -1.89
C LEU A 128 -20.43 -20.38 -1.86
N ILE A 129 -20.90 -19.46 -2.71
CA ILE A 129 -20.35 -18.10 -2.81
C ILE A 129 -20.72 -17.29 -1.57
N VAL A 130 -21.94 -17.46 -1.06
CA VAL A 130 -22.40 -16.81 0.18
C VAL A 130 -21.57 -17.30 1.37
N SER A 131 -21.38 -18.61 1.52
CA SER A 131 -20.56 -19.19 2.60
C SER A 131 -19.12 -18.71 2.55
N PHE A 132 -18.52 -18.63 1.35
CA PHE A 132 -17.18 -18.09 1.18
C PHE A 132 -17.09 -16.59 1.53
N SER A 133 -18.07 -15.80 1.09
CA SER A 133 -18.14 -14.37 1.41
C SER A 133 -18.29 -14.13 2.91
N PHE A 134 -19.13 -14.93 3.58
CA PHE A 134 -19.31 -14.87 5.03
C PHE A 134 -18.04 -15.28 5.78
N PHE A 135 -17.36 -16.34 5.34
CA PHE A 135 -16.06 -16.72 5.88
C PHE A 135 -15.04 -15.57 5.80
N LEU A 136 -14.92 -14.92 4.62
CA LEU A 136 -14.05 -13.76 4.44
C LEU A 136 -14.41 -12.58 5.34
N LEU A 137 -15.69 -12.39 5.67
CA LEU A 137 -16.11 -11.37 6.64
C LEU A 137 -15.64 -11.72 8.05
N VAL A 138 -15.94 -12.94 8.52
CA VAL A 138 -15.65 -13.39 9.89
C VAL A 138 -14.16 -13.33 10.20
N VAL A 139 -13.31 -13.71 9.25
CA VAL A 139 -11.85 -13.70 9.43
C VAL A 139 -11.19 -12.35 9.12
N ASN A 140 -11.98 -11.29 8.86
CA ASN A 140 -11.50 -10.02 8.30
C ASN A 140 -10.69 -10.17 7.00
N GLY A 141 -10.94 -11.24 6.24
CA GLY A 141 -10.33 -11.58 4.95
C GLY A 141 -10.49 -10.48 3.90
N ILE A 142 -11.63 -9.77 3.90
CA ILE A 142 -11.92 -8.67 2.96
C ILE A 142 -10.83 -7.59 3.00
N LYS A 143 -10.35 -7.25 4.21
CA LYS A 143 -9.27 -6.28 4.41
C LYS A 143 -8.01 -6.71 3.67
N TYR A 144 -7.61 -7.98 3.84
CA TYR A 144 -6.41 -8.51 3.21
C TYR A 144 -6.55 -8.61 1.69
N VAL A 145 -7.71 -9.07 1.19
CA VAL A 145 -8.01 -9.12 -0.26
C VAL A 145 -7.88 -7.73 -0.88
N ALA A 146 -8.42 -6.70 -0.23
CA ALA A 146 -8.33 -5.31 -0.68
C ALA A 146 -6.89 -4.77 -0.65
N ILE A 147 -6.11 -5.06 0.41
CA ILE A 147 -4.69 -4.71 0.49
C ILE A 147 -3.90 -5.36 -0.65
N PHE A 148 -4.10 -6.67 -0.88
CA PHE A 148 -3.42 -7.37 -1.96
C PHE A 148 -3.81 -6.82 -3.33
N LEU A 149 -5.08 -6.48 -3.54
CA LEU A 149 -5.52 -5.85 -4.79
C LEU A 149 -4.82 -4.50 -5.00
N GLY A 150 -4.80 -3.63 -3.99
CA GLY A 150 -4.12 -2.34 -4.06
C GLY A 150 -2.63 -2.48 -4.38
N TYR A 151 -1.96 -3.43 -3.72
CA TYR A 151 -0.56 -3.76 -3.99
C TYR A 151 -0.36 -4.27 -5.43
N VAL A 152 -1.18 -5.20 -5.90
CA VAL A 152 -1.09 -5.77 -7.26
C VAL A 152 -1.30 -4.69 -8.32
N VAL A 153 -2.30 -3.82 -8.15
CA VAL A 153 -2.58 -2.74 -9.09
C VAL A 153 -1.37 -1.82 -9.23
N ILE A 154 -0.86 -1.27 -8.12
CA ILE A 154 0.23 -0.29 -8.18
C ILE A 154 1.57 -0.93 -8.62
N SER A 155 1.83 -2.18 -8.23
CA SER A 155 3.05 -2.90 -8.60
C SER A 155 3.03 -3.50 -10.00
N SER A 156 1.89 -3.43 -10.70
CA SER A 156 1.78 -3.83 -12.11
C SER A 156 2.28 -2.76 -13.08
N PHE A 157 2.49 -1.53 -12.62
CA PHE A 157 3.09 -0.47 -13.42
C PHE A 157 4.61 -0.61 -13.42
N THR A 158 5.16 -0.86 -14.61
CA THR A 158 6.59 -1.06 -14.83
C THR A 158 7.06 -0.20 -16.00
N LYS A 159 8.35 0.13 -16.07
CA LYS A 159 8.93 0.73 -17.27
C LYS A 159 9.59 -0.33 -18.12
N LYS A 160 9.25 -0.32 -19.42
CA LYS A 160 9.98 -1.09 -20.43
C LYS A 160 11.27 -0.32 -20.73
N VAL A 161 12.40 -0.94 -20.39
CA VAL A 161 13.74 -0.52 -20.82
C VAL A 161 13.95 -0.97 -22.25
#